data_AF-A0A443HMV1-F1
#
_entry.id   AF-A0A443HMV1-F1
#
_cell.length_a   1.000
_cell.length_b   1.000
_cell.length_c   1.000
_cell.angle_alpha   90.00
_cell.angle_beta   90.00
_cell.angle_gamma   90.00
#
_symmetry.space_group_name_H-M   'P 1'
#
loop_
_entity.id
_entity.type
_entity.pdbx_description
1 polymer ?
#
loop_
_entity_poly.entity_id
_entity_poly.type
_entity_poly.pdbx_seq_one_letter_code
_entity_poly.pdbx_strand_id
1 'polypeptide(L)'
;MSIDEMLERYPKIEVERAILDRDFTLHRAQTIAGLEESIHRGINTDICRQTLDQIDHIIPPQAPFYPDVPKNLDPDVIWRIGVLRYAYRNGSPAPALPGLMPEEDMRNISAVLDAYRRGELKVDTDKVTVWFAGRMVLGPCVREGLWDKIRSERQAWSEAYGESQPWVEDVTM
;
A
#
# COMPACT_ATOMS: atom_id res chain seq x y z
N MET A 1 -0.91 -5.57 15.56
CA MET A 1 -1.74 -4.38 15.77
C MET A 1 -2.39 -4.01 14.46
N SER A 2 -3.63 -3.56 14.49
CA SER A 2 -4.30 -2.93 13.34
C SER A 2 -3.66 -1.56 13.04
N ILE A 3 -4.00 -0.96 11.90
CA ILE A 3 -3.58 0.41 11.57
C ILE A 3 -4.04 1.39 12.66
N ASP A 4 -5.28 1.25 13.13
CA ASP A 4 -5.87 2.14 14.13
C ASP A 4 -5.10 2.09 15.45
N GLU A 5 -4.85 0.87 15.96
CA GLU A 5 -4.07 0.63 17.17
C GLU A 5 -2.63 1.17 17.03
N MET A 6 -2.03 1.05 15.84
CA MET A 6 -0.70 1.60 15.60
C MET A 6 -0.69 3.13 15.62
N LEU A 7 -1.69 3.78 15.04
CA LEU A 7 -1.77 5.25 15.00
C LEU A 7 -2.10 5.87 16.36
N GLU A 8 -2.75 5.12 17.25
CA GLU A 8 -2.95 5.55 18.64
C GLU A 8 -1.66 5.48 19.46
N ARG A 9 -0.75 4.55 19.12
CA ARG A 9 0.45 4.24 19.92
C ARG A 9 1.73 4.88 19.39
N TYR A 10 1.89 4.96 18.08
CA TYR A 10 3.12 5.37 17.41
C TYR A 10 2.92 6.65 16.61
N PRO A 11 3.98 7.45 16.39
CA PRO A 11 3.92 8.61 15.51
C PRO A 11 3.44 8.20 14.11
N LYS A 12 2.52 8.99 13.54
CA LYS A 12 1.94 8.74 12.22
C LYS A 12 2.98 8.42 11.14
N ILE A 13 4.09 9.17 11.12
CA ILE A 13 5.16 8.99 10.14
C ILE A 13 5.81 7.59 10.21
N GLU A 14 5.95 7.02 11.42
CA GLU A 14 6.52 5.68 11.61
C GLU A 14 5.51 4.59 11.24
N VAL A 15 4.21 4.84 11.47
CA VAL A 15 3.15 3.95 10.99
C VAL A 15 3.07 3.94 9.46
N GLU A 16 3.17 5.12 8.84
CA GLU A 16 3.23 5.25 7.37
C GLU A 16 4.42 4.51 6.79
N ARG A 17 5.60 4.66 7.42
CA ARG A 17 6.79 3.91 7.04
C ARG A 17 6.57 2.40 7.15
N ALA A 18 5.95 1.93 8.22
CA ALA A 18 5.65 0.51 8.43
C ALA A 18 4.64 -0.08 7.42
N ILE A 19 3.85 0.78 6.77
CA ILE A 19 2.86 0.39 5.76
C ILE A 19 3.44 0.46 4.35
N LEU A 20 4.15 1.54 4.04
CA LEU A 20 4.63 1.83 2.69
C LEU A 20 5.92 1.07 2.34
N ASP A 21 6.74 0.75 3.35
CA ASP A 21 7.94 -0.05 3.16
C ASP A 21 7.59 -1.54 3.05
N ARG A 22 7.70 -2.08 1.82
CA ARG A 22 7.44 -3.49 1.50
C ARG A 22 8.25 -4.46 2.36
N ASP A 23 9.48 -4.09 2.71
CA ASP A 23 10.42 -4.90 3.47
C ASP A 23 10.64 -4.35 4.89
N PHE A 24 9.67 -3.59 5.43
CA PHE A 24 9.80 -2.88 6.71
C PHE A 24 10.39 -3.73 7.84
N THR A 25 9.87 -4.94 8.04
CA THR A 25 10.35 -5.83 9.12
C THR A 25 11.81 -6.24 8.92
N LEU A 26 12.23 -6.48 7.67
CA LEU A 26 13.62 -6.78 7.34
C LEU A 26 14.51 -5.56 7.58
N HIS A 27 14.13 -4.39 7.06
CA HIS A 27 14.88 -3.15 7.24
C HIS A 27 15.01 -2.74 8.71
N ARG A 28 13.96 -2.90 9.51
CA ARG A 28 14.00 -2.68 10.96
C ARG A 28 14.99 -3.64 11.63
N ALA A 29 14.94 -4.93 11.31
CA ALA A 29 15.85 -5.93 11.87
C ALA A 29 17.31 -5.66 11.50
N GLN A 30 17.59 -5.27 10.26
CA GLN A 30 18.93 -4.87 9.80
C GLN A 30 19.45 -3.63 10.54
N THR A 31 18.58 -2.65 10.76
CA THR A 31 18.92 -1.44 11.51
C THR A 31 19.32 -1.78 12.95
N ILE A 32 18.52 -2.62 13.63
CA ILE A 32 18.81 -3.08 14.99
C ILE A 32 20.13 -3.85 15.04
N ALA A 33 20.32 -4.82 14.14
CA ALA A 33 21.54 -5.61 14.09
C ALA A 33 22.80 -4.74 13.89
N GLY A 34 22.73 -3.71 13.04
CA GLY A 34 23.85 -2.78 12.83
C GLY A 34 24.18 -1.93 14.07
N LEU A 35 23.15 -1.53 14.83
CA LEU A 35 23.33 -0.82 16.10
C LEU A 35 23.94 -1.74 17.17
N GLU A 36 23.46 -2.97 17.28
CA GLU A 36 24.02 -3.99 18.19
C GLU A 36 25.47 -4.32 17.85
N GLU A 37 25.81 -4.44 16.56
CA GLU A 37 27.20 -4.63 16.12
C GLU A 37 28.09 -3.43 16.51
N SER A 38 27.59 -2.21 16.33
CA SER A 38 28.31 -0.99 16.70
C SER A 38 28.59 -0.95 18.21
N ILE A 39 27.61 -1.34 19.03
CA ILE A 39 27.76 -1.47 20.48
C ILE A 39 28.82 -2.53 20.81
N HIS A 40 28.76 -3.71 20.18
CA HIS A 40 29.73 -4.79 20.39
C HIS A 40 31.16 -4.35 20.07
N ARG A 41 31.34 -3.51 19.04
CA ARG A 41 32.63 -2.97 18.62
C ARG A 41 33.09 -1.76 19.42
N GLY A 42 32.30 -1.30 20.40
CA GLY A 42 32.62 -0.13 21.22
C GLY A 42 32.50 1.21 20.49
N ILE A 43 31.77 1.26 19.37
CA ILE A 43 31.61 2.46 18.55
C ILE A 43 30.32 3.16 18.96
N ASN A 44 30.43 4.42 19.40
CA ASN A 44 29.28 5.28 19.74
C ASN A 44 28.25 4.59 20.66
N THR A 45 28.72 3.78 21.62
CA THR A 45 27.88 2.84 22.39
C THR A 45 26.67 3.50 23.04
N ASP A 46 26.83 4.70 23.57
CA ASP A 46 25.77 5.41 24.28
C ASP A 46 24.69 5.91 23.32
N ILE A 47 25.10 6.43 22.15
CA ILE A 47 24.19 6.85 21.08
C ILE A 47 23.43 5.63 20.56
N CYS A 48 24.12 4.52 20.27
CA CYS A 48 23.47 3.32 19.76
C CYS A 48 22.45 2.74 20.73
N ARG A 49 22.74 2.70 22.04
CA ARG A 49 21.77 2.28 23.07
C ARG A 49 20.57 3.20 23.12
N GLN A 50 20.80 4.51 23.13
CA GLN A 50 19.72 5.49 23.10
C GLN A 50 18.84 5.34 21.85
N THR A 51 19.44 5.06 20.69
CA THR A 51 18.71 4.81 19.44
C THR A 51 17.90 3.51 19.50
N LEU A 52 18.46 2.41 20.03
CA LEU A 52 17.71 1.16 20.23
C LEU A 52 16.51 1.37 21.14
N ASP A 53 16.69 2.07 22.26
CA ASP A 53 15.59 2.42 23.16
C ASP A 53 14.52 3.24 22.42
N GLN A 54 14.93 4.24 21.63
CA GLN A 54 13.98 5.01 20.82
C GLN A 54 13.20 4.14 19.84
N ILE A 55 13.88 3.24 19.12
CA ILE A 55 13.27 2.33 18.14
C ILE A 55 12.16 1.50 18.78
N ASP A 56 12.35 0.99 20.00
CA ASP A 56 11.33 0.18 20.68
C ASP A 56 10.11 0.97 21.15
N HIS A 57 10.26 2.28 21.38
CA HIS A 57 9.19 3.14 21.85
C HIS A 57 8.41 3.81 20.71
N ILE A 58 9.09 4.20 19.61
CA ILE A 58 8.51 5.05 18.57
C ILE A 58 8.25 4.31 17.25
N ILE A 59 8.97 3.21 16.97
CA ILE A 59 8.85 2.50 15.70
C ILE A 59 8.00 1.23 15.92
N PRO A 60 6.95 1.01 15.11
CA PRO A 60 6.21 -0.24 15.16
C PRO A 60 7.14 -1.46 14.99
N PRO A 61 6.95 -2.54 15.76
CA PRO A 61 7.82 -3.72 15.67
C PRO A 61 7.66 -4.50 14.35
N GLN A 62 6.52 -4.32 13.68
CA GLN A 62 6.14 -5.01 12.45
C GLN A 62 5.12 -4.17 11.66
N ALA A 63 4.88 -4.53 10.41
CA ALA A 63 3.78 -3.98 9.62
C ALA A 63 2.40 -4.30 10.24
N PRO A 64 1.35 -3.53 9.92
CA PRO A 64 0.01 -3.78 10.44
C PRO A 64 -0.51 -5.16 10.03
N PHE A 65 -1.40 -5.69 10.87
CA PHE A 65 -2.09 -6.95 10.60
C PHE A 65 -3.51 -6.71 10.09
N TYR A 66 -3.95 -7.50 9.12
CA TYR A 66 -5.26 -7.40 8.48
C TYR A 66 -6.07 -8.70 8.71
N PRO A 67 -7.00 -8.74 9.69
CA PRO A 67 -7.66 -9.99 10.12
C PRO A 67 -8.54 -10.64 9.06
N ASP A 68 -9.06 -9.85 8.13
CA ASP A 68 -9.95 -10.26 7.04
C ASP A 68 -9.20 -10.56 5.74
N VAL A 69 -7.86 -10.52 5.74
CA VAL A 69 -7.03 -10.93 4.60
C VAL A 69 -6.65 -12.41 4.79
N PRO A 70 -6.89 -13.28 3.78
CA PRO A 70 -6.49 -14.68 3.85
C PRO A 70 -4.99 -14.85 4.13
N LYS A 71 -4.65 -15.75 5.07
CA LYS A 71 -3.27 -15.97 5.53
C LYS A 71 -2.35 -16.63 4.50
N ASN A 72 -2.91 -17.19 3.43
CA ASN A 72 -2.20 -17.91 2.39
C ASN A 72 -1.88 -17.06 1.15
N LEU A 73 -2.12 -15.74 1.21
CA LEU A 73 -1.72 -14.83 0.14
C LEU A 73 -0.21 -14.59 0.17
N ASP A 74 0.30 -14.22 -1.00
CA ASP A 74 1.68 -13.76 -1.16
C ASP A 74 1.93 -12.55 -0.23
N PRO A 75 3.08 -12.49 0.49
CA PRO A 75 3.44 -11.35 1.34
C PRO A 75 3.32 -9.99 0.64
N ASP A 76 3.64 -9.91 -0.65
CA ASP A 76 3.55 -8.67 -1.43
C ASP A 76 2.10 -8.25 -1.63
N VAL A 77 1.20 -9.22 -1.85
CA VAL A 77 -0.23 -8.96 -1.96
C VAL A 77 -0.79 -8.46 -0.64
N ILE A 78 -0.36 -9.04 0.48
CA ILE A 78 -0.75 -8.58 1.82
C ILE A 78 -0.28 -7.15 2.05
N TRP A 79 0.97 -6.84 1.70
CA TRP A 79 1.53 -5.49 1.75
C TRP A 79 0.70 -4.50 0.91
N ARG A 80 0.41 -4.84 -0.35
CA ARG A 80 -0.33 -3.93 -1.24
C ARG A 80 -1.77 -3.69 -0.78
N ILE A 81 -2.45 -4.73 -0.28
CA ILE A 81 -3.76 -4.57 0.39
C ILE A 81 -3.65 -3.56 1.53
N GLY A 82 -2.58 -3.65 2.32
CA GLY A 82 -2.31 -2.74 3.43
C GLY A 82 -2.13 -1.29 3.00
N VAL A 83 -1.33 -1.06 1.96
CA VAL A 83 -1.12 0.26 1.34
C VAL A 83 -2.45 0.86 0.87
N LEU A 84 -3.24 0.10 0.09
CA LEU A 84 -4.53 0.57 -0.42
C LEU A 84 -5.50 0.88 0.73
N ARG A 85 -5.59 0.01 1.73
CA ARG A 85 -6.45 0.29 2.91
C ARG A 85 -6.05 1.53 3.65
N TYR A 86 -4.75 1.77 3.81
CA TYR A 86 -4.26 2.97 4.49
C TYR A 86 -4.57 4.23 3.67
N ALA A 87 -4.24 4.22 2.38
CA ALA A 87 -4.47 5.34 1.46
C ALA A 87 -5.95 5.77 1.41
N TYR A 88 -6.87 4.82 1.56
CA TYR A 88 -8.31 5.07 1.50
C TYR A 88 -9.03 4.88 2.85
N ARG A 89 -8.30 4.83 3.98
CA ARG A 89 -8.82 4.54 5.33
C ARG A 89 -9.86 5.55 5.81
N ASN A 90 -9.62 6.84 5.56
CA ASN A 90 -10.46 7.95 6.03
C ASN A 90 -11.39 8.47 4.91
N GLY A 91 -11.62 7.66 3.87
CA GLY A 91 -11.86 8.21 2.54
C GLY A 91 -10.58 8.82 1.96
N SER A 92 -10.64 9.28 0.71
CA SER A 92 -9.52 9.82 -0.07
C SER A 92 -8.63 10.78 0.74
N PRO A 93 -7.32 10.92 0.43
CA PRO A 93 -6.59 12.10 0.88
C PRO A 93 -7.40 13.34 0.48
N ALA A 94 -7.48 14.30 1.40
CA ALA A 94 -8.24 15.52 1.20
C ALA A 94 -7.92 16.04 -0.22
N PRO A 95 -8.90 16.06 -1.13
CA PRO A 95 -8.67 16.67 -2.42
C PRO A 95 -8.19 18.09 -2.16
N ALA A 96 -7.25 18.57 -2.96
CA ALA A 96 -6.80 19.96 -2.91
C ALA A 96 -7.97 20.98 -3.03
N LEU A 97 -9.18 20.50 -3.33
CA LEU A 97 -10.45 21.21 -3.30
C LEU A 97 -11.52 20.36 -2.56
N PRO A 98 -12.23 20.90 -1.55
CA PRO A 98 -13.30 20.17 -0.86
C PRO A 98 -14.43 19.79 -1.84
N GLY A 99 -14.77 18.50 -1.90
CA GLY A 99 -15.88 17.98 -2.73
C GLY A 99 -15.53 16.85 -3.72
N LEU A 100 -14.49 16.06 -3.46
CA LEU A 100 -13.90 15.17 -4.48
C LEU A 100 -13.78 13.73 -3.97
N MET A 101 -14.75 12.91 -4.40
CA MET A 101 -14.60 11.56 -4.95
C MET A 101 -16.01 10.98 -5.22
N PRO A 102 -16.45 10.81 -6.48
CA PRO A 102 -17.71 10.12 -6.78
C PRO A 102 -17.68 8.70 -6.21
N GLU A 103 -18.82 8.13 -5.79
CA GLU A 103 -18.92 6.72 -5.35
C GLU A 103 -18.29 5.70 -6.34
N GLU A 104 -18.06 6.13 -7.57
CA GLU A 104 -17.48 5.41 -8.69
C GLU A 104 -16.06 4.89 -8.43
N ASP A 105 -15.11 5.65 -7.86
CA ASP A 105 -13.73 5.13 -7.71
C ASP A 105 -13.61 4.19 -6.50
N MET A 106 -14.51 4.27 -5.52
CA MET A 106 -14.59 3.28 -4.42
C MET A 106 -14.96 1.88 -4.95
N ARG A 107 -15.74 1.79 -6.03
CA ARG A 107 -16.06 0.49 -6.67
C ARG A 107 -14.82 -0.15 -7.27
N ASN A 108 -13.96 0.64 -7.91
CA ASN A 108 -12.71 0.15 -8.49
C ASN A 108 -11.77 -0.36 -7.40
N ILE A 109 -11.56 0.43 -6.33
CA ILE A 109 -10.70 0.03 -5.21
C ILE A 109 -11.23 -1.24 -4.54
N SER A 110 -12.54 -1.31 -4.28
CA SER A 110 -13.14 -2.52 -3.71
C SER A 110 -12.92 -3.74 -4.60
N ALA A 111 -13.11 -3.60 -5.91
CA ALA A 111 -12.93 -4.70 -6.87
C ALA A 111 -11.47 -5.17 -6.93
N VAL A 112 -10.51 -4.25 -6.81
CA VAL A 112 -9.08 -4.57 -6.77
C VAL A 112 -8.70 -5.31 -5.49
N LEU A 113 -9.16 -4.81 -4.34
CA LEU A 113 -8.96 -5.48 -3.06
C LEU A 113 -9.54 -6.90 -3.09
N ASP A 114 -10.72 -7.08 -3.68
CA ASP A 114 -11.33 -8.40 -3.85
C ASP A 114 -10.54 -9.29 -4.80
N ALA A 115 -10.03 -8.76 -5.92
CA ALA A 115 -9.19 -9.50 -6.85
C ALA A 115 -7.88 -9.99 -6.19
N TYR A 116 -7.25 -9.16 -5.37
CA TYR A 116 -6.10 -9.57 -4.56
C TYR A 116 -6.49 -10.66 -3.55
N ARG A 117 -7.59 -10.49 -2.82
CA ARG A 117 -8.07 -11.49 -1.83
C ARG A 117 -8.39 -12.85 -2.47
N ARG A 118 -8.91 -12.85 -3.71
CA ARG A 118 -9.20 -14.06 -4.48
C ARG A 118 -7.97 -14.64 -5.20
N GLY A 119 -6.83 -13.96 -5.17
CA GLY A 119 -5.61 -14.37 -5.88
C GLY A 119 -5.69 -14.20 -7.41
N GLU A 120 -6.67 -13.43 -7.91
CA GLU A 120 -6.85 -13.08 -9.32
C GLU A 120 -5.86 -12.01 -9.77
N LEU A 121 -5.40 -11.19 -8.83
CA LEU A 121 -4.39 -10.16 -9.03
C LEU A 121 -3.13 -10.48 -8.23
N LYS A 122 -1.98 -10.22 -8.82
CA LYS A 122 -0.66 -10.37 -8.20
C LYS A 122 0.06 -9.03 -8.26
N VAL A 123 0.95 -8.80 -7.31
CA VAL A 123 1.86 -7.65 -7.35
C VAL A 123 2.93 -7.92 -8.42
N ASP A 124 2.98 -7.06 -9.42
CA ASP A 124 3.96 -7.10 -10.52
C ASP A 124 4.45 -5.68 -10.77
N THR A 125 5.70 -5.39 -10.48
CA THR A 125 6.26 -4.04 -10.57
C THR A 125 6.41 -3.54 -12.01
N ASP A 126 6.40 -4.44 -12.99
CA ASP A 126 6.58 -4.12 -14.40
C ASP A 126 5.25 -3.99 -15.14
N LYS A 127 4.15 -4.42 -14.50
CA LYS A 127 2.82 -4.39 -15.07
C LYS A 127 1.85 -3.55 -14.25
N VAL A 128 0.82 -3.09 -14.94
CA VAL A 128 -0.31 -2.38 -14.35
C VAL A 128 -1.61 -3.03 -14.80
N THR A 129 -2.66 -2.80 -14.04
CA THR A 129 -4.03 -3.13 -14.44
C THR A 129 -4.89 -1.89 -14.40
N VAL A 130 -5.85 -1.77 -15.32
CA VAL A 130 -6.80 -0.67 -15.36
C VAL A 130 -8.17 -1.21 -15.00
N TRP A 131 -8.82 -0.52 -14.09
CA TRP A 131 -10.14 -0.85 -13.58
C TRP A 131 -11.13 0.26 -13.92
N PHE A 132 -12.34 -0.14 -14.29
CA PHE A 132 -13.42 0.78 -14.64
C PHE A 132 -14.74 0.17 -14.16
N ALA A 133 -15.54 0.96 -13.43
CA ALA A 133 -16.81 0.53 -12.83
C ALA A 133 -16.73 -0.82 -12.06
N GLY A 134 -15.62 -1.07 -11.35
CA GLY A 134 -15.38 -2.30 -10.58
C GLY A 134 -14.93 -3.51 -11.41
N ARG A 135 -14.47 -3.30 -12.65
CA ARG A 135 -14.00 -4.37 -13.55
C ARG A 135 -12.60 -4.09 -14.05
N MET A 136 -11.75 -5.11 -14.11
CA MET A 136 -10.47 -5.02 -14.81
C MET A 136 -10.74 -4.98 -16.32
N VAL A 137 -10.53 -3.82 -16.94
CA VAL A 137 -10.78 -3.60 -18.37
C VAL A 137 -9.50 -3.72 -19.20
N LEU A 138 -8.34 -3.57 -18.58
CA LEU A 138 -7.06 -3.66 -19.28
C LEU A 138 -5.96 -4.20 -18.35
N GLY A 139 -5.06 -5.00 -18.91
CA GLY A 139 -3.91 -5.57 -18.21
C GLY A 139 -4.14 -6.98 -17.64
N PRO A 140 -3.12 -7.57 -16.97
CA PRO A 140 -1.81 -6.99 -16.67
C PRO A 140 -0.99 -6.64 -17.93
N CYS A 141 -0.51 -5.40 -18.05
CA CYS A 141 0.29 -4.97 -19.21
C CYS A 141 1.35 -3.95 -18.82
N VAL A 142 2.31 -3.69 -19.72
CA VAL A 142 3.32 -2.65 -19.54
C VAL A 142 2.69 -1.25 -19.53
N ARG A 143 3.36 -0.29 -18.87
CA ARG A 143 2.92 1.11 -18.75
C ARG A 143 3.02 1.91 -20.04
N GLU A 144 3.91 1.50 -20.95
CA GLU A 144 4.15 2.22 -22.19
C GLU A 144 2.88 2.27 -23.05
N GLY A 145 2.48 3.48 -23.45
CA GLY A 145 1.25 3.71 -24.22
C GLY A 145 -0.07 3.46 -23.47
N LEU A 146 -0.04 3.23 -22.15
CA LEU A 146 -1.24 2.94 -21.35
C LEU A 146 -2.28 4.05 -21.45
N TRP A 147 -1.86 5.30 -21.29
CA TRP A 147 -2.76 6.45 -21.30
C TRP A 147 -3.44 6.67 -22.65
N ASP A 148 -2.75 6.34 -23.75
CA ASP A 148 -3.35 6.38 -25.09
C ASP A 148 -4.47 5.34 -25.22
N LYS A 149 -4.22 4.10 -24.75
CA LYS A 149 -5.23 3.04 -24.72
C LYS A 149 -6.43 3.41 -23.85
N ILE A 150 -6.19 3.95 -22.65
CA ILE A 150 -7.26 4.43 -21.76
C ILE A 150 -8.09 5.49 -22.47
N ARG A 151 -7.47 6.48 -23.12
CA ARG A 151 -8.19 7.54 -23.84
C ARG A 151 -9.01 7.00 -25.01
N SER A 152 -8.48 6.03 -25.77
CA SER A 152 -9.18 5.46 -26.91
C SER A 152 -10.35 4.54 -26.52
N GLU A 153 -10.22 3.81 -25.41
CA GLU A 153 -11.21 2.81 -25.01
C GLU A 153 -12.25 3.32 -24.00
N ARG A 154 -11.97 4.44 -23.32
CA ARG A 154 -12.85 4.99 -22.28
C ARG A 154 -14.30 5.11 -22.71
N GLN A 155 -14.55 5.61 -23.92
CA GLN A 155 -15.93 5.78 -24.41
C GLN A 155 -16.64 4.43 -24.52
N ALA A 156 -15.99 3.40 -25.06
CA ALA A 156 -16.56 2.07 -25.16
C ALA A 156 -16.82 1.45 -23.78
N TRP A 157 -15.97 1.72 -22.78
CA TRP A 157 -16.21 1.28 -21.40
C TRP A 157 -17.40 2.01 -20.77
N SER A 158 -17.53 3.33 -20.96
CA SER A 158 -18.70 4.10 -20.50
C SER A 158 -20.00 3.58 -21.11
N GLU A 159 -19.99 3.27 -22.41
CA GLU A 159 -21.16 2.72 -23.12
C GLU A 159 -21.54 1.31 -22.60
N ALA A 160 -20.54 0.49 -22.26
CA ALA A 160 -20.77 -0.90 -21.81
C ALA A 160 -21.13 -1.01 -20.32
N TYR A 161 -20.55 -0.17 -19.47
CA TYR A 161 -20.58 -0.32 -18.01
C TYR A 161 -21.18 0.88 -17.26
N GLY A 162 -21.57 1.93 -18.00
CA GLY A 162 -22.02 3.20 -17.45
C GLY A 162 -20.87 4.15 -17.15
N GLU A 163 -21.21 5.39 -16.77
CA GLU A 163 -20.22 6.41 -16.43
C GLU A 163 -19.39 6.00 -15.19
N SER A 164 -18.07 6.13 -15.33
CA SER A 164 -17.09 5.89 -14.27
C SER A 164 -15.76 6.54 -14.65
N GLN A 165 -14.79 6.56 -13.73
CA GLN A 165 -13.42 6.94 -14.02
C GLN A 165 -12.51 5.69 -14.11
N PRO A 166 -11.58 5.66 -15.08
CA PRO A 166 -10.52 4.68 -15.09
C PRO A 166 -9.64 4.85 -13.85
N TRP A 167 -9.33 3.74 -13.18
CA TRP A 167 -8.37 3.68 -12.09
C TRP A 167 -7.24 2.73 -12.48
N VAL A 168 -5.99 3.14 -12.26
CA VAL A 168 -4.81 2.35 -12.63
C VAL A 168 -4.21 1.77 -11.35
N GLU A 169 -4.20 0.44 -11.21
CA GLU A 169 -3.38 -0.20 -10.19
C GLU A 169 -1.94 -0.16 -10.66
N ASP A 170 -1.15 0.66 -9.98
CA ASP A 170 0.28 0.72 -10.12
C ASP A 170 0.94 0.51 -8.76
N VAL A 171 1.72 -0.56 -8.65
CA VAL A 171 2.40 -0.95 -7.41
C VAL A 171 3.75 -0.24 -7.21
N THR A 172 4.18 0.57 -8.18
CA THR A 172 5.45 1.35 -8.11
C THR A 172 5.26 2.80 -7.64
N MET A 173 4.02 3.27 -7.57
CA MET A 173 3.66 4.62 -7.09
C MET A 173 3.29 4.62 -5.62
#